data_AF-A0A397VFR2-F1
#
_entry.id   AF-A0A397VFR2-F1
#
_cell.length_a   1.000
_cell.length_b   1.000
_cell.length_c   1.000
_cell.angle_alpha   90.00
_cell.angle_beta   90.00
_cell.angle_gamma   90.00
#
_symmetry.space_group_name_H-M   'P 1'
#
loop_
_entity.id
_entity.type
_entity.pdbx_description
1 polymer ?
#
loop_
_entity_poly.entity_id
_entity_poly.type
_entity_poly.pdbx_seq_one_letter_code
_entity_poly.pdbx_strand_id
1 'polypeptide(L)'
;MLSNFRFLRRLMPKSTISTAALYSKPTQLDTQITTIKLKFNKQNNVDKHVEFCEKFGITFSDKNLIHQVCTHKSVRSNTAPTNERLDFLGQKVISLYAAEYLFNQVKPSELHDRVYLYTKRSENIGKIGVKMGLNKLLHWTPINESQVIEAERNGQSLQSLGEESVTGRALQALVGAIYHDQGAFAAKQFVHKHILSAPIDIR
;
A
#
# COMPACT_ATOMS: atom_id res chain seq x y z
N MET A 1 17.93 -55.16 26.63
CA MET A 1 17.97 -54.67 25.24
C MET A 1 19.14 -53.71 25.09
N LEU A 2 20.21 -54.20 24.46
CA LEU A 2 21.38 -53.46 23.95
C LEU A 2 20.88 -52.54 22.82
N SER A 3 21.39 -51.34 22.51
CA SER A 3 22.75 -50.96 22.10
C SER A 3 22.73 -49.45 21.76
N ASN A 4 23.64 -48.63 22.29
CA ASN A 4 24.85 -48.13 21.63
C ASN A 4 24.70 -47.64 20.18
N PHE A 5 24.74 -46.31 19.96
CA PHE A 5 25.39 -45.70 18.78
C PHE A 5 25.87 -44.27 19.10
N ARG A 6 27.00 -44.18 19.82
CA ARG A 6 28.00 -43.12 19.59
C ARG A 6 28.96 -43.64 18.52
N PHE A 7 29.54 -42.71 17.77
CA PHE A 7 30.61 -42.87 16.78
C PHE A 7 30.17 -43.27 15.36
N LEU A 8 30.09 -42.26 14.48
CA LEU A 8 30.72 -42.25 13.15
C LEU A 8 30.76 -40.81 12.62
N ARG A 9 31.64 -39.98 13.20
CA ARG A 9 32.13 -38.76 12.56
C ARG A 9 33.44 -39.12 11.87
N ARG A 10 33.38 -39.56 10.61
CA ARG A 10 34.58 -39.69 9.77
C ARG A 10 34.27 -39.38 8.31
N LEU A 11 34.84 -38.25 7.88
CA LEU A 11 35.40 -37.95 6.55
C LEU A 11 34.44 -37.96 5.36
N MET A 12 33.74 -36.84 5.16
CA MET A 12 33.41 -36.36 3.81
C MET A 12 34.50 -35.35 3.38
N PRO A 13 35.05 -35.45 2.16
CA PRO A 13 36.03 -34.49 1.68
C PRO A 13 35.39 -33.10 1.58
N LYS A 14 36.05 -32.09 2.14
CA LYS A 14 35.71 -30.69 1.88
C LYS A 14 36.02 -30.41 0.41
N SER A 15 35.06 -30.59 -0.49
CA SER A 15 35.12 -29.94 -1.78
C SER A 15 34.85 -28.47 -1.55
N THR A 16 35.92 -27.68 -1.64
CA THR A 16 35.89 -26.24 -1.80
C THR A 16 35.08 -25.93 -3.06
N ILE A 17 33.77 -25.73 -2.92
CA ILE A 17 33.01 -25.02 -3.94
C ILE A 17 33.54 -23.59 -3.86
N SER A 18 34.36 -23.21 -4.83
CA SER A 18 34.82 -21.85 -5.01
C SER A 18 33.60 -20.92 -5.01
N THR A 19 33.54 -20.02 -4.03
CA THR A 19 32.52 -18.97 -3.89
C THR A 19 32.44 -18.05 -5.11
N ALA A 20 33.40 -18.13 -6.04
CA ALA A 20 33.38 -17.41 -7.31
C ALA A 20 32.34 -17.90 -8.33
N ALA A 21 31.79 -19.13 -8.18
CA ALA A 21 30.83 -19.68 -9.13
C ALA A 21 29.37 -19.20 -8.93
N LEU A 22 29.08 -18.47 -7.84
CA LEU A 22 27.72 -18.03 -7.48
C LEU A 22 27.36 -16.62 -7.99
N TYR A 23 28.26 -15.95 -8.71
CA TYR A 23 28.00 -14.66 -9.33
C TYR A 23 28.44 -14.67 -10.81
N SER A 24 27.73 -15.43 -11.64
CA SER A 24 27.80 -15.22 -13.09
C SER A 24 27.00 -13.97 -13.44
N LYS A 25 27.59 -13.05 -14.21
CA LYS A 25 26.85 -11.88 -14.73
C LYS A 25 25.69 -12.38 -15.57
N PRO A 26 24.48 -11.81 -15.42
CA PRO A 26 23.31 -12.25 -16.17
C PRO A 26 23.58 -12.20 -17.67
N THR A 27 23.22 -13.26 -18.37
CA THR A 27 23.42 -13.38 -19.81
C THR A 27 22.53 -12.37 -20.55
N GLN A 28 22.88 -12.00 -21.79
CA GLN A 28 22.01 -11.12 -22.60
C GLN A 28 20.58 -11.68 -22.70
N LEU A 29 20.43 -13.00 -22.79
CA LEU A 29 19.14 -13.68 -22.80
C LEU A 29 18.37 -13.51 -21.47
N ASP A 30 19.05 -13.64 -20.32
CA ASP A 30 18.44 -13.42 -18.99
C ASP A 30 17.94 -11.98 -18.82
N THR A 31 18.69 -11.02 -19.38
CA THR A 31 18.33 -9.60 -19.37
C THR A 31 17.11 -9.33 -20.25
N GLN A 32 17.02 -9.97 -21.41
CA GLN A 32 15.85 -9.88 -22.29
C GLN A 32 14.61 -10.53 -21.65
N ILE A 33 14.73 -11.73 -21.07
CA ILE A 33 13.63 -12.41 -20.36
C ILE A 33 13.15 -11.57 -19.19
N THR A 34 14.07 -10.98 -18.41
CA THR A 34 13.72 -10.08 -17.29
C THR A 34 12.99 -8.84 -17.81
N THR A 35 13.44 -8.25 -18.91
CA THR A 35 12.79 -7.09 -19.53
C THR A 35 11.39 -7.42 -20.04
N ILE A 36 11.20 -8.59 -20.68
CA ILE A 36 9.90 -9.06 -21.16
C ILE A 36 8.97 -9.32 -19.97
N LYS A 37 9.45 -10.00 -18.92
CA LYS A 37 8.68 -10.21 -17.67
C LYS A 37 8.26 -8.90 -17.03
N LEU A 38 9.17 -7.91 -16.96
CA LEU A 38 8.85 -6.59 -16.43
C LEU A 38 7.81 -5.85 -17.28
N LYS A 39 7.94 -5.89 -18.62
CA LYS A 39 6.95 -5.30 -19.54
C LYS A 39 5.58 -5.98 -19.43
N PHE A 40 5.54 -7.30 -19.39
CA PHE A 40 4.31 -8.08 -19.24
C PHE A 40 3.63 -7.82 -17.89
N ASN A 41 4.41 -7.79 -16.80
CA ASN A 41 3.89 -7.52 -15.46
C ASN A 41 3.43 -6.06 -15.31
N LYS A 42 4.11 -5.12 -15.99
CA LYS A 42 3.66 -3.73 -16.09
C LYS A 42 2.34 -3.62 -16.84
N GLN A 43 2.18 -4.31 -17.97
CA GLN A 43 0.94 -4.31 -18.75
C GLN A 43 -0.23 -4.89 -17.94
N ASN A 44 -0.07 -6.06 -17.34
CA ASN A 44 -1.10 -6.68 -16.49
C ASN A 44 -1.52 -5.81 -15.30
N ASN A 45 -0.62 -4.99 -14.76
CA ASN A 45 -0.96 -4.05 -13.69
C ASN A 45 -1.72 -2.83 -14.19
N VAL A 46 -1.39 -2.32 -15.39
CA VAL A 46 -2.16 -1.23 -16.03
C VAL A 46 -3.60 -1.68 -16.25
N ASP A 47 -3.81 -2.90 -16.73
CA ASP A 47 -5.14 -3.42 -17.01
C ASP A 47 -5.97 -3.53 -15.71
N LYS A 48 -5.38 -4.01 -14.61
CA LYS A 48 -6.04 -4.05 -13.28
C LYS A 48 -6.36 -2.68 -12.69
N HIS A 49 -5.49 -1.69 -12.92
CA HIS A 49 -5.74 -0.32 -12.47
C HIS A 49 -6.94 0.30 -13.20
N VAL A 50 -7.06 0.04 -14.50
CA VAL A 50 -8.20 0.47 -15.32
C VAL A 50 -9.49 -0.21 -14.85
N GLU A 51 -9.49 -1.53 -14.70
CA GLU A 51 -10.65 -2.29 -14.21
C GLU A 51 -11.14 -1.78 -12.84
N PHE A 52 -10.22 -1.48 -11.93
CA PHE A 52 -10.57 -0.89 -10.64
C PHE A 52 -11.23 0.48 -10.81
N CYS A 53 -10.66 1.36 -11.65
CA CYS A 53 -11.23 2.68 -11.89
C CYS A 53 -12.64 2.57 -12.47
N GLU A 54 -12.85 1.72 -13.48
CA GLU A 54 -14.17 1.48 -14.09
C GLU A 54 -15.20 0.98 -13.07
N LYS A 55 -14.82 0.01 -12.24
CA LYS A 55 -15.69 -0.53 -11.17
C LYS A 55 -16.20 0.55 -10.22
N PHE A 56 -15.40 1.58 -9.95
CA PHE A 56 -15.74 2.68 -9.05
C PHE A 56 -16.18 3.95 -9.79
N GLY A 57 -16.34 3.91 -11.12
CA GLY A 57 -16.74 5.06 -11.92
C GLY A 57 -15.72 6.22 -11.90
N ILE A 58 -14.43 5.89 -11.77
CA ILE A 58 -13.34 6.85 -11.73
C ILE A 58 -12.74 6.97 -13.14
N THR A 59 -12.52 8.18 -13.61
CA THR A 59 -11.81 8.43 -14.87
C THR A 59 -10.82 9.57 -14.67
N PHE A 60 -9.53 9.29 -14.86
CA PHE A 60 -8.49 10.30 -14.74
C PHE A 60 -8.11 10.87 -16.10
N SER A 61 -7.91 12.19 -16.16
CA SER A 61 -7.34 12.85 -17.33
C SER A 61 -5.87 12.44 -17.51
N ASP A 62 -5.10 12.40 -16.42
CA ASP A 62 -3.78 11.79 -16.40
C ASP A 62 -3.84 10.29 -16.02
N LYS A 63 -3.61 9.44 -17.02
CA LYS A 63 -3.61 7.97 -16.86
C LYS A 63 -2.57 7.45 -15.87
N ASN A 64 -1.55 8.23 -15.53
CA ASN A 64 -0.52 7.82 -14.56
C ASN A 64 -0.96 8.04 -13.11
N LEU A 65 -2.04 8.79 -12.84
CA LEU A 65 -2.47 9.10 -11.48
C LEU A 65 -2.80 7.84 -10.69
N ILE A 66 -3.50 6.87 -11.28
CA ILE A 66 -3.82 5.62 -10.58
C ILE A 66 -2.57 4.81 -10.24
N HIS A 67 -1.56 4.83 -11.11
CA HIS A 67 -0.27 4.20 -10.83
C HIS A 67 0.44 4.91 -9.68
N GLN A 68 0.46 6.24 -9.69
CA GLN A 68 1.03 7.04 -8.60
C GLN A 68 0.32 6.75 -7.28
N VAL A 69 -1.03 6.73 -7.27
CA VAL A 69 -1.86 6.39 -6.10
C VAL A 69 -1.46 5.06 -5.47
N CYS A 70 -1.20 4.05 -6.31
CA CYS A 70 -0.81 2.72 -5.87
C CYS A 70 0.68 2.60 -5.48
N THR A 71 1.51 3.61 -5.75
CA THR A 71 2.95 3.56 -5.49
C THR A 71 3.29 4.13 -4.12
N HIS A 72 3.62 3.24 -3.17
CA HIS A 72 4.04 3.63 -1.83
C HIS A 72 5.51 4.06 -1.80
N LYS A 73 5.86 4.96 -0.88
CA LYS A 73 7.23 5.48 -0.69
C LYS A 73 8.31 4.43 -0.38
N SER A 74 7.92 3.23 0.06
CA SER A 74 8.87 2.14 0.29
C SER A 74 9.45 1.58 -1.02
N VAL A 75 8.78 1.79 -2.16
CA VAL A 75 9.34 1.56 -3.49
C VAL A 75 10.21 2.77 -3.84
N ARG A 76 11.41 2.83 -3.26
CA ARG A 76 12.38 3.90 -3.55
C ARG A 76 12.62 3.96 -5.06
N SER A 77 12.09 4.99 -5.70
CA SER A 77 12.31 5.30 -7.11
C SER A 77 12.71 6.76 -7.22
N ASN A 78 13.83 7.03 -7.89
CA ASN A 78 14.27 8.40 -8.15
C ASN A 78 13.48 9.06 -9.29
N THR A 79 12.66 8.30 -10.01
CA THR A 79 12.00 8.77 -11.25
C THR A 79 10.48 8.67 -11.20
N ALA A 80 9.91 7.78 -10.37
CA ALA A 80 8.47 7.62 -10.25
C ALA A 80 7.95 8.40 -9.03
N PRO A 81 6.93 9.26 -9.19
CA PRO A 81 6.35 9.96 -8.05
C PRO A 81 5.63 8.96 -7.12
N THR A 82 5.76 9.17 -5.82
CA THR A 82 5.05 8.40 -4.79
C THR A 82 3.67 9.02 -4.53
N ASN A 83 2.82 8.28 -3.83
CA ASN A 83 1.50 8.75 -3.45
C ASN A 83 1.49 9.80 -2.31
N GLU A 84 2.62 10.19 -1.71
CA GLU A 84 2.63 10.97 -0.46
C GLU A 84 1.96 12.36 -0.58
N ARG A 85 2.15 13.06 -1.71
CA ARG A 85 1.50 14.36 -1.94
C ARG A 85 -0.01 14.23 -2.11
N LEU A 86 -0.45 13.19 -2.84
CA LEU A 86 -1.86 12.89 -3.05
C LEU A 86 -2.52 12.42 -1.75
N ASP A 87 -1.85 11.58 -0.97
CA ASP A 87 -2.27 11.13 0.35
C ASP A 87 -2.52 12.32 1.28
N PHE A 88 -1.55 13.24 1.37
CA PHE A 88 -1.70 14.44 2.18
C PHE A 88 -2.92 15.28 1.77
N LEU A 89 -3.08 15.54 0.46
CA LEU A 89 -4.23 16.28 -0.07
C LEU A 89 -5.54 15.55 0.26
N GLY A 90 -5.61 14.26 -0.05
CA GLY A 90 -6.79 13.43 0.16
C GLY A 90 -7.19 13.34 1.62
N GLN A 91 -6.23 13.27 2.55
CA GLN A 91 -6.51 13.34 3.99
C GLN A 91 -7.27 14.63 4.33
N LYS A 92 -6.85 15.79 3.84
CA LYS A 92 -7.54 17.07 4.11
C LYS A 92 -8.93 17.12 3.50
N VAL A 93 -9.06 16.60 2.27
CA VAL A 93 -10.34 16.53 1.56
C VAL A 93 -11.33 15.63 2.31
N ILE A 94 -10.90 14.46 2.78
CA ILE A 94 -11.73 13.55 3.58
C ILE A 94 -12.11 14.22 4.90
N SER A 95 -11.15 14.85 5.61
CA SER A 95 -11.44 15.57 6.86
C SER A 95 -12.54 16.62 6.66
N LEU A 96 -12.45 17.41 5.58
CA LEU A 96 -13.43 18.45 5.26
C LEU A 96 -14.83 17.85 5.06
N TYR A 97 -14.97 16.85 4.19
CA TYR A 97 -16.30 16.29 3.89
C TYR A 97 -16.86 15.45 5.03
N ALA A 98 -16.02 14.78 5.81
CA ALA A 98 -16.44 14.12 7.04
C ALA A 98 -16.95 15.14 8.07
N ALA A 99 -16.25 16.28 8.23
CA ALA A 99 -16.69 17.34 9.14
C ALA A 99 -18.01 17.94 8.69
N GLU A 100 -18.16 18.23 7.40
CA GLU A 100 -19.41 18.73 6.81
C GLU A 100 -20.57 17.74 7.04
N TYR A 101 -20.34 16.45 6.79
CA TYR A 101 -21.35 15.41 6.97
C TYR A 101 -21.80 15.30 8.43
N LEU A 102 -20.86 15.34 9.38
CA LEU A 102 -21.13 15.11 10.80
C LEU A 102 -21.59 16.37 11.54
N PHE A 103 -21.42 17.57 10.97
CA PHE A 103 -21.56 18.85 11.68
C PHE A 103 -22.85 18.98 12.50
N ASN A 104 -23.99 18.57 11.93
CA ASN A 104 -25.30 18.63 12.58
C ASN A 104 -25.77 17.29 13.17
N GLN A 105 -24.95 16.24 13.10
CA GLN A 105 -25.30 14.88 13.52
C GLN A 105 -24.68 14.49 14.87
N VAL A 106 -23.62 15.18 15.28
CA VAL A 106 -22.88 14.88 16.52
C VAL A 106 -22.76 16.12 17.41
N LYS A 107 -22.49 15.90 18.69
CA LYS A 107 -22.22 17.00 19.62
C LYS A 107 -20.95 17.75 19.21
N PRO A 108 -20.85 19.07 19.43
CA PRO A 108 -19.63 19.83 19.14
C PRO A 108 -18.35 19.23 19.76
N SER A 109 -18.47 18.66 20.97
CA SER A 109 -17.37 17.99 21.67
C SER A 109 -16.89 16.69 21.01
N GLU A 110 -17.73 16.03 20.21
CA GLU A 110 -17.41 14.76 19.55
C GLU A 110 -16.94 14.94 18.10
N LEU A 111 -17.20 16.10 17.49
CA LEU A 111 -16.98 16.32 16.05
C LEU A 111 -15.53 16.02 15.64
N HIS A 112 -14.55 16.51 16.40
CA HIS A 112 -13.14 16.29 16.11
C HIS A 112 -12.80 14.80 16.06
N ASP A 113 -13.14 14.06 17.12
CA ASP A 113 -12.81 12.64 17.25
C ASP A 113 -13.52 11.81 16.18
N ARG A 114 -14.79 12.13 15.86
CA ARG A 114 -15.56 11.42 14.83
C ARG A 114 -14.96 11.64 13.43
N VAL A 115 -14.52 12.86 13.10
CA VAL A 115 -13.82 13.16 11.84
C VAL A 115 -12.46 12.47 11.79
N TYR A 116 -11.78 12.40 12.93
CA TYR A 116 -10.46 11.78 13.05
C TYR A 116 -10.46 10.30 12.66
N LEU A 117 -11.56 9.57 12.94
CA LEU A 117 -11.73 8.15 12.57
C LEU A 117 -11.61 7.88 11.07
N TYR A 118 -11.85 8.88 10.22
CA TYR A 118 -11.75 8.76 8.76
C TYR A 118 -10.36 9.12 8.22
N THR A 119 -9.48 9.72 9.03
CA THR A 119 -8.30 10.45 8.52
C THR A 119 -6.99 10.05 9.20
N LYS A 120 -6.98 9.86 10.53
CA LYS A 120 -5.82 9.36 11.29
C LYS A 120 -6.22 8.10 12.04
N ARG A 121 -5.98 6.98 11.38
CA ARG A 121 -5.98 5.57 11.81
C ARG A 121 -6.11 4.84 10.49
N SER A 122 -4.99 4.77 9.76
CA SER A 122 -4.93 4.22 8.40
C SER A 122 -5.55 2.82 8.31
N GLU A 123 -5.74 2.14 9.43
CA GLU A 123 -6.51 0.90 9.60
C GLU A 123 -7.99 1.01 9.20
N ASN A 124 -8.74 2.02 9.65
CA ASN A 124 -10.18 2.09 9.36
C ASN A 124 -10.43 2.36 7.87
N ILE A 125 -9.75 3.37 7.34
CA ILE A 125 -9.77 3.66 5.91
C ILE A 125 -9.08 2.55 5.11
N GLY A 126 -8.09 1.87 5.68
CA GLY A 126 -7.42 0.69 5.13
C GLY A 126 -8.36 -0.48 4.95
N LYS A 127 -9.19 -0.80 5.95
CA LYS A 127 -10.25 -1.81 5.87
C LYS A 127 -11.24 -1.50 4.75
N ILE A 128 -11.60 -0.23 4.56
CA ILE A 128 -12.43 0.20 3.42
C ILE A 128 -11.69 -0.08 2.10
N GLY A 129 -10.42 0.33 1.99
CA GLY A 129 -9.61 0.09 0.80
C GLY A 129 -9.40 -1.40 0.48
N VAL A 130 -9.22 -2.25 1.50
CA VAL A 130 -9.12 -3.71 1.35
C VAL A 130 -10.45 -4.28 0.83
N LYS A 131 -11.60 -3.86 1.38
CA LYS A 131 -12.92 -4.27 0.87
C LYS A 131 -13.15 -3.84 -0.58
N MET A 132 -12.58 -2.69 -0.98
CA MET A 132 -12.62 -2.22 -2.36
C MET A 132 -11.70 -3.02 -3.30
N GLY A 133 -10.72 -3.73 -2.75
CA GLY A 133 -9.70 -4.48 -3.49
C GLY A 133 -8.44 -3.68 -3.82
N LEU A 134 -8.29 -2.48 -3.25
CA LEU A 134 -7.17 -1.57 -3.54
C LEU A 134 -5.81 -2.15 -3.11
N ASN A 135 -5.79 -2.94 -2.05
CA ASN A 135 -4.57 -3.57 -1.53
C ASN A 135 -3.87 -4.46 -2.57
N LYS A 136 -4.64 -5.08 -3.48
CA LYS A 136 -4.14 -5.96 -4.54
C LYS A 136 -3.45 -5.22 -5.69
N LEU A 137 -3.53 -3.89 -5.70
CA LEU A 137 -3.00 -3.02 -6.75
C LEU A 137 -1.71 -2.29 -6.33
N LEU A 138 -1.35 -2.40 -5.05
CA LEU A 138 -0.27 -1.62 -4.45
C LEU A 138 1.10 -2.07 -4.95
N HIS A 139 1.95 -1.09 -5.21
CA HIS A 139 3.39 -1.26 -5.34
C HIS A 139 4.02 -0.80 -4.03
N TRP A 140 4.40 -1.76 -3.18
CA TRP A 140 5.01 -1.51 -1.88
C TRP A 140 5.91 -2.67 -1.46
N THR A 141 6.90 -2.34 -0.63
CA THR A 141 7.80 -3.32 0.00
C THR A 141 7.36 -3.54 1.45
N PRO A 142 7.11 -4.80 1.87
CA PRO A 142 6.89 -5.13 3.28
C PRO A 142 8.09 -4.79 4.16
N ILE A 143 7.84 -4.48 5.43
CA ILE A 143 8.91 -4.26 6.41
C ILE A 143 9.68 -5.56 6.66
N ASN A 144 10.98 -5.44 6.92
CA ASN A 144 11.85 -6.56 7.28
C ASN A 144 12.08 -6.61 8.80
N GLU A 145 12.71 -7.68 9.28
CA GLU A 145 12.97 -7.92 10.71
C GLU A 145 13.70 -6.76 11.38
N SER A 146 14.71 -6.16 10.72
CA SER A 146 15.40 -4.99 11.26
C SER A 146 14.49 -3.77 11.46
N GLN A 147 13.56 -3.52 10.53
CA GLN A 147 12.60 -2.42 10.63
C GLN A 147 11.54 -2.70 11.69
N VAL A 148 11.16 -3.96 11.90
CA VAL A 148 10.27 -4.38 13.00
C VAL A 148 10.91 -4.04 14.35
N ILE A 149 12.16 -4.45 14.55
CA ILE A 149 12.91 -4.18 15.79
C ILE A 149 13.03 -2.68 16.04
N GLU A 150 13.32 -1.89 15.00
CA GLU A 150 13.40 -0.43 15.11
C GLU A 150 12.05 0.20 15.47
N ALA A 151 10.96 -0.24 14.82
CA ALA A 151 9.61 0.22 15.12
C ALA A 151 9.22 -0.06 16.58
N GLU A 152 9.46 -1.28 17.06
CA GLU A 152 9.20 -1.66 18.45
C GLU A 152 10.02 -0.83 19.45
N ARG A 153 11.31 -0.61 19.17
CA ARG A 153 12.18 0.26 19.99
C ARG A 153 11.68 1.70 20.07
N ASN A 154 11.05 2.19 18.99
CA ASN A 154 10.50 3.53 18.91
C ASN A 154 9.05 3.63 19.40
N GLY A 155 8.48 2.54 19.94
CA GLY A 155 7.08 2.49 20.39
C GLY A 155 6.07 2.63 19.24
N GLN A 156 6.46 2.35 18.00
CA GLN A 156 5.56 2.36 16.85
C GLN A 156 4.78 1.05 16.79
N SER A 157 3.47 1.14 16.55
CA SER A 157 2.64 -0.04 16.31
C SER A 157 3.00 -0.70 14.98
N LEU A 158 3.27 -2.00 14.97
CA LEU A 158 3.52 -2.76 13.74
C LEU A 158 2.31 -2.75 12.79
N GLN A 159 1.09 -2.60 13.31
CA GLN A 159 -0.12 -2.44 12.50
C GLN A 159 -0.06 -1.17 11.63
N SER A 160 0.57 -0.11 12.14
CA SER A 160 0.79 1.14 11.39
C SER A 160 1.76 0.99 10.22
N LEU A 161 2.48 -0.14 10.15
CA LEU A 161 3.46 -0.47 9.11
C LEU A 161 3.00 -1.61 8.19
N GLY A 162 1.81 -2.17 8.42
CA GLY A 162 1.25 -3.30 7.66
C GLY A 162 0.53 -2.90 6.37
N GLU A 163 0.12 -3.92 5.60
CA GLU A 163 -0.58 -3.76 4.32
C GLU A 163 -1.85 -2.89 4.44
N GLU A 164 -2.62 -3.05 5.52
CA GLU A 164 -3.82 -2.25 5.76
C GLU A 164 -3.50 -0.76 5.89
N SER A 165 -2.42 -0.42 6.59
CA SER A 165 -1.98 0.97 6.74
C SER A 165 -1.57 1.57 5.39
N VAL A 166 -0.80 0.82 4.59
CA VAL A 166 -0.40 1.23 3.23
C VAL A 166 -1.62 1.38 2.32
N THR A 167 -2.58 0.46 2.43
CA THR A 167 -3.85 0.51 1.70
C THR A 167 -4.66 1.75 2.08
N GLY A 168 -4.70 2.10 3.36
CA GLY A 168 -5.36 3.31 3.84
C GLY A 168 -4.78 4.58 3.24
N ARG A 169 -3.44 4.68 3.21
CA ARG A 169 -2.72 5.78 2.56
C ARG A 169 -3.00 5.84 1.06
N ALA A 170 -3.07 4.70 0.39
CA ALA A 170 -3.44 4.64 -1.02
C ALA A 170 -4.90 5.08 -1.25
N LEU A 171 -5.84 4.73 -0.36
CA LEU A 171 -7.22 5.21 -0.48
C LEU A 171 -7.33 6.72 -0.25
N GLN A 172 -6.57 7.27 0.70
CA GLN A 172 -6.43 8.72 0.87
C GLN A 172 -5.85 9.36 -0.41
N ALA A 173 -4.78 8.78 -0.96
CA ALA A 173 -4.21 9.25 -2.21
C ALA A 173 -5.19 9.17 -3.39
N LEU A 174 -6.06 8.15 -3.45
CA LEU A 174 -7.10 8.05 -4.47
C LEU A 174 -8.07 9.24 -4.39
N VAL A 175 -8.53 9.59 -3.18
CA VAL A 175 -9.36 10.79 -2.99
C VAL A 175 -8.61 12.06 -3.37
N GLY A 176 -7.33 12.16 -3.01
CA GLY A 176 -6.47 13.27 -3.41
C GLY A 176 -6.32 13.40 -4.93
N ALA A 177 -6.17 12.28 -5.63
CA ALA A 177 -6.08 12.23 -7.09
C ALA A 177 -7.40 12.66 -7.75
N ILE A 178 -8.55 12.17 -7.25
CA ILE A 178 -9.87 12.58 -7.74
C ILE A 178 -10.06 14.08 -7.53
N TYR A 179 -9.71 14.60 -6.36
CA TYR A 179 -9.80 16.04 -6.09
C TYR A 179 -8.88 16.84 -7.02
N HIS A 180 -7.65 16.38 -7.22
CA HIS A 180 -6.65 17.06 -8.05
C HIS A 180 -7.05 17.10 -9.54
N ASP A 181 -7.59 16.00 -10.06
CA ASP A 181 -7.89 15.84 -11.49
C ASP A 181 -9.31 16.30 -11.86
N GLN A 182 -10.30 16.01 -11.00
CA GLN A 182 -11.74 16.22 -11.29
C GLN A 182 -12.38 17.30 -10.39
N GLY A 183 -11.67 17.79 -9.39
CA GLY A 183 -12.13 18.87 -8.51
C GLY A 183 -12.99 18.41 -7.32
N ALA A 184 -13.40 19.42 -6.53
CA ALA A 184 -14.05 19.23 -5.23
C ALA A 184 -15.36 18.43 -5.30
N PHE A 185 -16.21 18.69 -6.31
CA PHE A 185 -17.52 18.06 -6.40
C PHE A 185 -17.41 16.52 -6.61
N ALA A 186 -16.53 16.08 -7.52
CA ALA A 186 -16.29 14.67 -7.77
C ALA A 186 -15.73 13.97 -6.52
N ALA A 187 -14.75 14.59 -5.86
CA ALA A 187 -14.18 14.06 -4.63
C ALA A 187 -15.22 13.94 -3.51
N LYS A 188 -16.11 14.93 -3.35
CA LYS A 188 -17.20 14.89 -2.37
C LYS A 188 -18.13 13.70 -2.61
N GLN A 189 -18.59 13.52 -3.85
CA GLN A 189 -19.46 12.38 -4.19
C GLN A 189 -18.79 11.05 -3.87
N PHE A 190 -17.51 10.90 -4.23
CA PHE A 190 -16.76 9.69 -3.96
C PHE A 190 -16.65 9.41 -2.45
N VAL A 191 -16.28 10.41 -1.65
CA VAL A 191 -16.15 10.29 -0.19
C VAL A 191 -17.48 9.91 0.45
N HIS A 192 -18.59 10.57 0.09
CA HIS A 192 -19.90 10.22 0.62
C HIS A 192 -20.32 8.80 0.25
N LYS A 193 -20.12 8.40 -1.02
CA LYS A 193 -20.57 7.12 -1.55
C LYS A 193 -19.77 5.93 -1.03
N HIS A 194 -18.47 6.07 -0.84
CA HIS A 194 -17.57 4.94 -0.59
C HIS A 194 -16.89 4.95 0.79
N ILE A 195 -16.77 6.11 1.43
CA ILE A 195 -16.07 6.24 2.72
C ILE A 195 -17.07 6.47 3.86
N LEU A 196 -17.94 7.48 3.75
CA LEU A 196 -18.87 7.85 4.82
C LEU A 196 -20.07 6.90 4.93
N SER A 197 -20.41 6.19 3.85
CA SER A 197 -21.43 5.14 3.85
C SER A 197 -20.95 3.82 4.47
N ALA A 198 -19.64 3.66 4.64
CA ALA A 198 -19.05 2.44 5.18
C ALA A 198 -19.19 2.42 6.70
N PRO A 199 -19.57 1.28 7.31
CA PRO A 199 -19.59 1.17 8.76
C PRO A 199 -18.14 1.23 9.27
N ILE A 200 -17.81 2.30 10.00
CA ILE A 200 -16.58 2.41 10.76
C ILE A 200 -16.85 1.91 12.18
N ASP A 201 -16.03 0.96 12.64
CA ASP A 201 -16.09 0.51 14.02
C ASP A 201 -15.55 1.62 14.93
N ILE A 202 -16.39 2.12 15.83
CA ILE A 202 -16.08 3.24 16.74
C ILE A 202 -15.76 2.73 18.16
N ARG A 203 -15.47 1.43 18.30
CA ARG A 203 -15.09 0.81 19.58
C ARG A 203 -13.82 1.39 20.17
#